data_AF-A0A0P9QPU1-F1
#
_entry.id   AF-A0A0P9QPU1-F1
#
_cell.length_a   1.000
_cell.length_b   1.000
_cell.length_c   1.000
_cell.angle_alpha   90.00
_cell.angle_beta   90.00
_cell.angle_gamma   90.00
#
_symmetry.space_group_name_H-M   'P 1'
#
loop_
_entity.id
_entity.type
_entity.pdbx_description
1 polymer ?
#
loop_
_entity_poly.entity_id
_entity_poly.type
_entity_poly.pdbx_seq_one_letter_code
_entity_poly.pdbx_strand_id
1 'polypeptide(L)'
;MRAYTEVAKETGALYGKDFVGVGHSLGGHLATTLSRLAGDAVDAFYSFNGPGFDSSQVVGTSKAELFIDNLAAMQKQLLGYTSIADEWGAQVTDIATPTDIVNKVGNSVDEKFYSYVEAINPAAAHSITGLTESLIMQSLFALMDSTVTLSTLSDIFQSSSDRDSVLETVVAALKKLVVDQGVGSTGGIATEDHSALFKAYQDVKDVISKQEIKASLVNLASLSSQLMSSLSHDNIAYRYSLVEGNAFALLNDNLYTSEIEKN
;
A
#
# COMPACT_ATOMS: atom_id res chain seq x y z
N MET A 1 -1.96 -2.79 48.87
CA MET A 1 -2.14 -2.08 47.60
C MET A 1 -1.11 -0.93 47.59
N ARG A 2 -0.03 -1.02 46.81
CA ARG A 2 0.95 0.07 46.73
C ARG A 2 0.33 1.18 45.88
N ALA A 3 0.07 2.33 46.50
CA ALA A 3 -0.28 3.54 45.76
C ALA A 3 0.98 3.97 45.00
N TYR A 4 1.04 3.69 43.70
CA TYR A 4 2.00 4.34 42.82
C TYR A 4 1.49 5.77 42.62
N THR A 5 2.06 6.71 43.35
CA THR A 5 1.72 8.14 43.29
C THR A 5 2.57 8.93 42.29
N GLU A 6 3.48 8.26 41.58
CA GLU A 6 4.28 8.90 40.53
C GLU A 6 3.53 8.81 39.20
N VAL A 7 3.00 9.94 38.76
CA VAL A 7 2.60 10.13 37.36
C VAL A 7 3.88 10.22 36.54
N ALA A 8 3.96 9.42 35.47
CA ALA A 8 5.05 9.53 34.51
C ALA A 8 5.12 10.98 34.00
N LYS A 9 6.29 11.61 34.18
CA LYS A 9 6.51 12.97 33.67
C LYS A 9 7.02 12.88 32.24
N GLU A 10 6.51 13.75 31.38
CA GLU A 10 6.91 13.83 29.98
C GLU A 10 8.33 14.42 29.87
N THR A 11 9.35 13.57 30.03
CA THR A 11 10.77 13.97 29.96
C THR A 11 11.52 13.20 28.88
N GLY A 12 10.80 12.50 28.01
CA GLY A 12 11.36 11.68 26.94
C GLY A 12 11.83 12.51 25.74
N ALA A 13 12.62 11.89 24.86
CA ALA A 13 13.15 12.54 23.64
C ALA A 13 12.08 13.02 22.65
N LEU A 14 10.83 12.56 22.82
CA LEU A 14 9.66 12.90 22.02
C LEU A 14 8.74 13.94 22.69
N TYR A 15 9.08 14.42 23.90
CA TYR A 15 8.25 15.44 24.56
C TYR A 15 8.15 16.72 23.73
N GLY A 16 6.91 17.21 23.55
CA GLY A 16 6.61 18.41 22.78
C GLY A 16 6.93 18.33 21.29
N LYS A 17 7.03 17.11 20.74
CA LYS A 17 7.26 16.88 19.32
C LYS A 17 6.11 16.09 18.73
N ASP A 18 5.75 16.47 17.52
CA ASP A 18 4.88 15.69 16.67
C ASP A 18 5.71 14.58 15.99
N PHE A 19 5.08 13.43 15.75
CA PHE A 19 5.73 12.33 15.06
C PHE A 19 4.79 11.59 14.12
N VAL A 20 5.38 11.01 13.08
CA VAL A 20 4.73 10.04 12.20
C VAL A 20 5.15 8.64 12.63
N GLY A 21 4.18 7.75 12.80
CA GLY A 21 4.43 6.35 13.10
C GLY A 21 4.07 5.43 11.95
N VAL A 22 4.83 4.35 11.81
CA VAL A 22 4.58 3.30 10.82
C VAL A 22 4.68 1.96 11.52
N GLY A 23 3.70 1.08 11.30
CA GLY A 23 3.66 -0.21 11.97
C GLY A 23 3.06 -1.30 11.09
N HIS A 24 3.70 -2.46 11.08
CA HIS A 24 3.21 -3.67 10.43
C HIS A 24 2.76 -4.71 11.47
N SER A 25 1.69 -5.47 11.20
CA SER A 25 1.21 -6.54 12.09
C SER A 25 0.88 -5.99 13.49
N LEU A 26 1.47 -6.57 14.55
CA LEU A 26 1.39 -6.02 15.91
C LEU A 26 1.81 -4.54 15.97
N GLY A 27 2.79 -4.12 15.16
CA GLY A 27 3.17 -2.71 15.06
C GLY A 27 2.04 -1.83 14.54
N GLY A 28 1.23 -2.31 13.59
CA GLY A 28 0.07 -1.59 13.06
C GLY A 28 -1.07 -1.48 14.08
N HIS A 29 -1.28 -2.55 14.85
CA HIS A 29 -2.20 -2.52 16.00
C HIS A 29 -1.76 -1.52 17.07
N LEU A 30 -0.46 -1.49 17.38
CA LEU A 30 0.12 -0.55 18.33
C LEU A 30 0.09 0.90 17.80
N ALA A 31 0.29 1.11 16.51
CA ALA A 31 0.13 2.42 15.88
C ALA A 31 -1.32 2.93 16.06
N THR A 32 -2.30 2.08 15.79
CA THR A 32 -3.72 2.41 16.02
C THR A 32 -4.00 2.67 17.50
N THR A 33 -3.39 1.91 18.41
CA THR A 33 -3.52 2.16 19.86
C THR A 33 -2.89 3.49 20.28
N LEU A 34 -1.72 3.83 19.75
CA LEU A 34 -1.03 5.08 20.07
C LEU A 34 -1.78 6.30 19.52
N SER A 35 -2.48 6.18 18.38
CA SER A 35 -3.37 7.24 17.88
C SER A 35 -4.43 7.63 18.90
N ARG A 36 -4.88 6.65 19.70
CA ARG A 36 -5.83 6.85 20.80
C ARG A 36 -5.19 7.52 22.00
N LEU A 37 -4.04 7.00 22.42
CA LEU A 37 -3.40 7.35 23.70
C LEU A 37 -2.63 8.67 23.65
N ALA A 38 -2.13 9.04 22.47
CA ALA A 38 -1.25 10.18 22.25
C ALA A 38 -1.62 10.95 20.97
N GLY A 39 -2.90 11.03 20.62
CA GLY A 39 -3.36 11.67 19.38
C GLY A 39 -2.87 13.11 19.20
N ASP A 40 -2.75 13.86 20.30
CA ASP A 40 -2.24 15.24 20.26
C ASP A 40 -0.75 15.36 19.84
N ALA A 41 0.02 14.27 19.89
CA ALA A 41 1.44 14.24 19.53
C ALA A 41 1.70 13.53 18.19
N VAL A 42 0.64 13.16 17.47
CA VAL A 42 0.71 12.33 16.26
C VAL A 42 0.28 13.16 15.07
N ASP A 43 1.14 13.26 14.07
CA ASP A 43 0.78 13.87 12.77
C ASP A 43 0.00 12.87 11.92
N ALA A 44 0.50 11.64 11.84
CA ALA A 44 -0.07 10.55 11.07
C ALA A 44 0.45 9.19 11.54
N PHE A 45 -0.40 8.16 11.43
CA PHE A 45 0.00 6.77 11.53
C PHE A 45 -0.32 6.01 10.25
N TYR A 46 0.59 5.13 9.85
CA TYR A 46 0.36 4.16 8.79
C TYR A 46 0.40 2.76 9.38
N SER A 47 -0.77 2.11 9.41
CA SER A 47 -0.92 0.70 9.79
C SER A 47 -0.83 -0.15 8.53
N PHE A 48 -0.05 -1.23 8.61
CA PHE A 48 0.11 -2.20 7.53
C PHE A 48 -0.25 -3.59 8.05
N ASN A 49 -1.30 -4.20 7.51
CA ASN A 49 -1.78 -5.52 7.94
C ASN A 49 -1.96 -5.65 9.48
N GLY A 50 -2.35 -4.56 10.15
CA GLY A 50 -2.58 -4.55 11.58
C GLY A 50 -3.86 -5.30 11.95
N PRO A 51 -3.88 -6.14 13.00
CA PRO A 51 -5.13 -6.65 13.54
C PRO A 51 -5.91 -5.51 14.23
N GLY A 52 -7.23 -5.59 14.17
CA GLY A 52 -8.15 -4.73 14.90
C GLY A 52 -8.34 -5.13 16.36
N PHE A 53 -9.38 -4.59 16.98
CA PHE A 53 -9.75 -4.80 18.38
C PHE A 53 -10.97 -5.72 18.52
N ASP A 54 -11.25 -6.22 19.72
CA ASP A 54 -12.53 -6.87 20.03
C ASP A 54 -12.95 -7.99 19.06
N SER A 55 -12.09 -9.01 18.90
CA SER A 55 -12.32 -10.11 17.96
C SER A 55 -13.07 -11.28 18.61
N SER A 56 -14.14 -11.76 17.97
CA SER A 56 -14.76 -13.04 18.35
C SER A 56 -13.85 -14.26 18.08
N GLN A 57 -12.79 -14.07 17.29
CA GLN A 57 -11.80 -15.11 16.98
C GLN A 57 -10.79 -15.32 18.11
N VAL A 58 -10.67 -14.36 19.04
CA VAL A 58 -9.75 -14.42 20.17
C VAL A 58 -10.52 -14.30 21.47
N VAL A 59 -10.58 -15.40 22.23
CA VAL A 59 -11.36 -15.48 23.48
C VAL A 59 -10.91 -14.40 24.48
N GLY A 60 -11.87 -13.63 24.99
CA GLY A 60 -11.65 -12.62 26.02
C GLY A 60 -11.21 -11.24 25.52
N THR A 61 -11.19 -11.00 24.21
CA THR A 61 -10.67 -9.75 23.64
C THR A 61 -11.68 -8.62 23.45
N SER A 62 -12.95 -8.78 23.84
CA SER A 62 -14.05 -7.79 23.63
C SER A 62 -14.09 -6.65 24.69
N LYS A 63 -12.93 -6.13 25.08
CA LYS A 63 -12.80 -5.17 26.18
C LYS A 63 -11.83 -4.02 25.86
N ALA A 64 -11.51 -3.78 24.59
CA ALA A 64 -10.61 -2.72 24.20
C ALA A 64 -11.14 -1.35 24.66
N GLU A 65 -12.41 -1.06 24.42
CA GLU A 65 -13.03 0.19 24.91
C GLU A 65 -13.02 0.30 26.43
N LEU A 66 -13.40 -0.77 27.13
CA LEU A 66 -13.38 -0.77 28.59
C LEU A 66 -11.96 -0.48 29.14
N PHE A 67 -10.92 -0.97 28.48
CA PHE A 67 -9.54 -0.68 28.85
C PHE A 67 -9.21 0.81 28.64
N ILE A 68 -9.55 1.37 27.48
CA ILE A 68 -9.32 2.79 27.15
C ILE A 68 -10.12 3.71 28.07
N ASP A 69 -11.40 3.42 28.32
CA ASP A 69 -12.27 4.19 29.21
C ASP A 69 -11.72 4.24 30.64
N ASN A 70 -11.23 3.11 31.15
CA ASN A 70 -10.62 3.05 32.47
C ASN A 70 -9.33 3.89 32.53
N LEU A 71 -8.50 3.87 31.48
CA LEU A 71 -7.31 4.71 31.40
C LEU A 71 -7.67 6.20 31.37
N ALA A 72 -8.65 6.59 30.56
CA ALA A 72 -9.12 7.97 30.46
C ALA A 72 -9.72 8.45 31.79
N ALA A 73 -10.51 7.62 32.46
CA ALA A 73 -11.06 7.91 33.79
C ALA A 73 -9.96 8.09 34.84
N MET A 74 -8.93 7.23 34.83
CA MET A 74 -7.76 7.35 35.71
C MET A 74 -6.96 8.63 35.43
N GLN A 75 -6.71 8.97 34.17
CA GLN A 75 -6.01 10.21 33.80
C GLN A 75 -6.80 11.43 34.29
N LYS A 76 -8.12 11.45 34.07
CA LYS A 76 -9.01 12.52 34.54
C LYS A 76 -9.05 12.64 36.05
N GLN A 77 -9.05 11.52 36.79
CA GLN A 77 -9.01 11.53 38.25
C GLN A 77 -7.69 12.11 38.79
N LEU A 78 -6.57 11.83 38.12
CA LEU A 78 -5.24 12.26 38.56
C LEU A 78 -4.88 13.69 38.11
N LEU A 79 -5.29 14.10 36.90
CA LEU A 79 -4.86 15.34 36.25
C LEU A 79 -5.98 16.37 36.08
N GLY A 80 -7.24 15.98 36.24
CA GLY A 80 -8.42 16.82 35.97
C GLY A 80 -8.84 16.89 34.50
N TYR A 81 -8.06 16.31 33.58
CA TYR A 81 -8.34 16.23 32.15
C TYR A 81 -7.85 14.88 31.57
N THR A 82 -8.25 14.57 30.34
CA THR A 82 -7.73 13.42 29.56
C THR A 82 -7.32 13.92 28.17
N SER A 83 -6.22 13.37 27.65
CA SER A 83 -5.75 13.57 26.27
C SER A 83 -5.99 12.32 25.40
N ILE A 84 -6.50 11.24 26.01
CA ILE A 84 -6.94 10.06 25.28
C ILE A 84 -8.17 10.44 24.46
N ALA A 85 -8.12 10.16 23.16
CA ALA A 85 -9.16 10.50 22.21
C ALA A 85 -10.49 9.75 22.49
N ASP A 86 -11.56 10.09 21.76
CA ASP A 86 -12.90 9.44 21.83
C ASP A 86 -13.23 8.48 20.64
N GLU A 87 -12.55 8.60 19.49
CA GLU A 87 -12.60 7.61 18.38
C GLU A 87 -11.27 6.85 18.11
N TRP A 88 -11.35 5.58 17.70
CA TRP A 88 -10.17 4.83 17.20
C TRP A 88 -9.80 5.29 15.80
N GLY A 89 -8.51 5.30 15.50
CA GLY A 89 -8.07 5.48 14.12
C GLY A 89 -8.06 6.92 13.62
N ALA A 90 -8.30 7.91 14.48
CA ALA A 90 -8.02 9.29 14.13
C ALA A 90 -6.56 9.41 13.66
N GLN A 91 -6.35 10.00 12.48
CA GLN A 91 -5.03 10.13 11.83
C GLN A 91 -4.34 8.81 11.45
N VAL A 92 -5.06 7.67 11.46
CA VAL A 92 -4.54 6.38 11.00
C VAL A 92 -4.97 6.11 9.57
N THR A 93 -4.00 5.93 8.69
CA THR A 93 -4.18 5.30 7.38
C THR A 93 -3.94 3.80 7.52
N ASP A 94 -4.99 2.99 7.42
CA ASP A 94 -4.90 1.53 7.51
C ASP A 94 -4.79 0.90 6.11
N ILE A 95 -3.63 0.32 5.83
CA ILE A 95 -3.32 -0.35 4.57
C ILE A 95 -3.32 -1.86 4.83
N ALA A 96 -4.15 -2.58 4.09
CA ALA A 96 -4.39 -4.00 4.31
C ALA A 96 -4.25 -4.80 3.01
N THR A 97 -3.89 -6.07 3.17
CA THR A 97 -3.93 -7.05 2.08
C THR A 97 -5.22 -7.86 2.17
N PRO A 98 -6.06 -7.94 1.13
CA PRO A 98 -7.36 -8.63 1.19
C PRO A 98 -7.27 -10.11 1.61
N THR A 99 -6.15 -10.77 1.29
CA THR A 99 -5.93 -12.19 1.57
C THR A 99 -5.28 -12.45 2.92
N ASP A 100 -4.70 -11.44 3.58
CA ASP A 100 -4.02 -11.62 4.87
C ASP A 100 -5.00 -12.01 5.98
N ILE A 101 -4.57 -12.95 6.82
CA ILE A 101 -5.36 -13.47 7.95
C ILE A 101 -5.31 -12.57 9.17
N VAL A 102 -4.24 -11.79 9.36
CA VAL A 102 -4.06 -11.01 10.59
C VAL A 102 -4.91 -9.75 10.57
N ASN A 103 -4.95 -9.01 9.45
CA ASN A 103 -5.78 -7.81 9.37
C ASN A 103 -7.30 -8.07 9.39
N LYS A 104 -7.71 -9.35 9.32
CA LYS A 104 -9.09 -9.82 9.47
C LYS A 104 -9.48 -10.10 10.91
N VAL A 105 -8.52 -10.06 11.83
CA VAL A 105 -8.78 -10.26 13.25
C VAL A 105 -9.31 -8.95 13.83
N GLY A 106 -10.51 -9.00 14.40
CA GLY A 106 -11.09 -7.87 15.14
C GLY A 106 -11.64 -6.75 14.25
N ASN A 107 -12.26 -5.78 14.91
CA ASN A 107 -12.77 -4.55 14.34
C ASN A 107 -11.60 -3.59 14.14
N SER A 108 -11.31 -3.26 12.89
CA SER A 108 -10.31 -2.25 12.53
C SER A 108 -10.90 -0.83 12.64
N VAL A 109 -10.08 0.15 12.26
CA VAL A 109 -10.56 1.48 11.90
C VAL A 109 -11.56 1.39 10.73
N ASP A 110 -12.42 2.40 10.59
CA ASP A 110 -13.58 2.37 9.69
C ASP A 110 -13.22 2.26 8.20
N GLU A 111 -12.09 2.83 7.77
CA GLU A 111 -11.64 2.78 6.37
C GLU A 111 -10.31 2.02 6.21
N LYS A 112 -10.29 1.07 5.26
CA LYS A 112 -9.11 0.32 4.85
C LYS A 112 -8.78 0.57 3.39
N PHE A 113 -7.51 0.84 3.12
CA PHE A 113 -6.95 0.88 1.77
C PHE A 113 -6.34 -0.48 1.44
N TYR A 114 -6.85 -1.13 0.41
CA TYR A 114 -6.35 -2.45 0.03
C TYR A 114 -5.21 -2.36 -0.97
N SER A 115 -4.08 -2.98 -0.63
CA SER A 115 -2.96 -3.21 -1.56
C SER A 115 -2.95 -4.66 -2.02
N TYR A 116 -2.66 -4.86 -3.30
CA TYR A 116 -2.19 -6.14 -3.81
C TYR A 116 -0.91 -6.58 -3.06
N VAL A 117 -0.81 -7.89 -2.82
CA VAL A 117 0.41 -8.59 -2.41
C VAL A 117 0.46 -9.91 -3.15
N GLU A 118 1.61 -10.19 -3.75
CA GLU A 118 1.90 -11.50 -4.30
C GLU A 118 2.16 -12.49 -3.17
N ALA A 119 1.27 -13.48 -3.00
CA ALA A 119 1.35 -14.43 -1.91
C ALA A 119 0.69 -15.77 -2.28
N ILE A 120 1.42 -16.86 -2.03
CA ILE A 120 0.95 -18.23 -2.28
C ILE A 120 -0.15 -18.69 -1.32
N ASN A 121 -0.32 -18.03 -0.17
CA ASN A 121 -1.35 -18.36 0.81
C ASN A 121 -1.65 -17.16 1.74
N PRO A 122 -2.77 -17.21 2.49
CA PRO A 122 -3.17 -16.12 3.39
C PRO A 122 -2.16 -15.75 4.50
N ALA A 123 -1.30 -16.68 4.95
CA ALA A 123 -0.27 -16.38 5.93
C ALA A 123 0.95 -15.69 5.29
N ALA A 124 1.31 -16.08 4.06
CA ALA A 124 2.34 -15.41 3.27
C ALA A 124 1.93 -13.97 2.90
N ALA A 125 0.63 -13.71 2.73
CA ALA A 125 0.08 -12.37 2.51
C ALA A 125 0.32 -11.40 3.69
N HIS A 126 0.65 -11.94 4.87
CA HIS A 126 1.05 -11.17 6.04
C HIS A 126 2.53 -10.72 6.00
N SER A 127 3.28 -11.09 4.97
CA SER A 127 4.70 -10.74 4.90
C SER A 127 4.88 -9.24 4.64
N ILE A 128 5.65 -8.58 5.51
CA ILE A 128 6.07 -7.19 5.28
C ILE A 128 6.90 -7.06 4.00
N THR A 129 7.66 -8.09 3.63
CA THR A 129 8.48 -8.09 2.41
C THR A 129 7.59 -7.98 1.18
N GLY A 130 6.64 -8.90 0.99
CA GLY A 130 5.75 -8.90 -0.18
C GLY A 130 4.89 -7.64 -0.26
N LEU A 131 4.45 -7.12 0.88
CA LEU A 131 3.74 -5.84 0.94
C LEU A 131 4.63 -4.66 0.52
N THR A 132 5.86 -4.60 1.01
CA THR A 132 6.82 -3.55 0.66
C THR A 132 7.13 -3.58 -0.84
N GLU A 133 7.37 -4.76 -1.39
CA GLU A 133 7.67 -4.93 -2.82
C GLU A 133 6.49 -4.52 -3.69
N SER A 134 5.28 -4.94 -3.32
CA SER A 134 4.06 -4.55 -4.04
C SER A 134 3.85 -3.04 -4.02
N LEU A 135 3.98 -2.40 -2.86
CA LEU A 135 3.85 -0.94 -2.74
C LEU A 135 4.92 -0.18 -3.54
N ILE A 136 6.16 -0.67 -3.54
CA ILE A 136 7.24 -0.07 -4.32
C ILE A 136 6.95 -0.20 -5.83
N MET A 137 6.48 -1.35 -6.32
CA MET A 137 6.10 -1.49 -7.73
C MET A 137 4.91 -0.59 -8.09
N GLN A 138 3.89 -0.54 -7.23
CA GLN A 138 2.74 0.35 -7.39
C GLN A 138 3.16 1.84 -7.41
N SER A 139 4.20 2.21 -6.65
CA SER A 139 4.71 3.59 -6.62
C SER A 139 5.24 4.07 -7.97
N LEU A 140 5.72 3.18 -8.85
CA LEU A 140 6.16 3.55 -10.20
C LEU A 140 5.03 4.19 -11.01
N PHE A 141 3.81 3.66 -10.87
CA PHE A 141 2.64 4.23 -11.51
C PHE A 141 2.25 5.57 -10.90
N ALA A 142 2.28 5.69 -9.57
CA ALA A 142 1.98 6.94 -8.88
C ALA A 142 2.98 8.07 -9.19
N LEU A 143 4.22 7.74 -9.56
CA LEU A 143 5.21 8.73 -10.02
C LEU A 143 4.80 9.37 -11.37
N MET A 144 4.18 8.59 -12.26
CA MET A 144 3.74 9.04 -13.59
C MET A 144 2.34 9.67 -13.56
N ASP A 145 1.44 9.13 -12.75
CA ASP A 145 0.06 9.57 -12.60
C ASP A 145 -0.27 9.76 -11.12
N SER A 146 -0.34 11.01 -10.66
CA SER A 146 -0.66 11.30 -9.25
C SER A 146 -2.14 11.11 -8.88
N THR A 147 -3.00 10.78 -9.85
CA THR A 147 -4.44 10.60 -9.63
C THR A 147 -4.83 9.14 -9.34
N VAL A 148 -3.89 8.20 -9.50
CA VAL A 148 -4.15 6.78 -9.27
C VAL A 148 -4.43 6.49 -7.80
N THR A 149 -5.33 5.55 -7.58
CA THR A 149 -5.67 5.05 -6.24
C THR A 149 -5.08 3.66 -6.02
N LEU A 150 -4.85 3.30 -4.76
CA LEU A 150 -4.36 1.97 -4.38
C LEU A 150 -5.27 0.84 -4.88
N SER A 151 -6.60 1.09 -4.91
CA SER A 151 -7.57 0.17 -5.50
C SER A 151 -7.33 -0.06 -6.98
N THR A 152 -7.14 1.01 -7.76
CA THR A 152 -6.90 0.91 -9.21
C THR A 152 -5.62 0.12 -9.50
N LEU A 153 -4.56 0.39 -8.73
CA LEU A 153 -3.29 -0.33 -8.86
C LEU A 153 -3.43 -1.80 -8.47
N SER A 154 -4.17 -2.09 -7.39
CA SER A 154 -4.41 -3.46 -6.96
C SER A 154 -5.20 -4.26 -8.00
N ASP A 155 -6.16 -3.64 -8.68
CA ASP A 155 -6.93 -4.29 -9.75
C ASP A 155 -6.07 -4.58 -10.98
N ILE A 156 -5.15 -3.67 -11.35
CA ILE A 156 -4.20 -3.87 -12.44
C ILE A 156 -3.30 -5.08 -12.15
N PHE A 157 -2.73 -5.15 -10.95
CA PHE A 157 -1.81 -6.23 -10.57
C PHE A 157 -2.55 -7.57 -10.53
N GLN A 158 -3.76 -7.62 -9.97
CA GLN A 158 -4.61 -8.82 -9.98
C GLN A 158 -5.01 -9.28 -11.39
N SER A 159 -5.02 -8.37 -12.35
CA SER A 159 -5.37 -8.64 -13.74
C SER A 159 -4.17 -9.03 -14.61
N SER A 160 -2.97 -9.09 -14.03
CA SER A 160 -1.78 -9.61 -14.72
C SER A 160 -2.02 -11.03 -15.24
N SER A 161 -1.53 -11.30 -16.45
CA SER A 161 -1.67 -12.61 -17.08
C SER A 161 -0.81 -13.69 -16.42
N ASP A 162 0.34 -13.32 -15.87
CA ASP A 162 1.20 -14.19 -15.07
C ASP A 162 0.89 -13.96 -13.60
N ARG A 163 0.33 -14.97 -12.94
CA ARG A 163 -0.10 -14.91 -11.53
C ARG A 163 0.99 -15.32 -10.56
N ASP A 164 2.01 -16.01 -11.03
CA ASP A 164 3.09 -16.53 -10.19
C ASP A 164 4.29 -15.57 -10.16
N SER A 165 4.29 -14.51 -10.98
CA SER A 165 5.35 -13.49 -11.05
C SER A 165 4.78 -12.15 -11.52
N VAL A 166 3.74 -11.67 -10.82
CA VAL A 166 3.03 -10.42 -11.14
C VAL A 166 3.98 -9.24 -11.02
N LEU A 167 4.75 -9.15 -9.94
CA LEU A 167 5.63 -8.01 -9.68
C LEU A 167 6.73 -7.91 -10.76
N GLU A 168 7.35 -9.05 -11.08
CA GLU A 168 8.37 -9.18 -12.12
C GLU A 168 7.82 -8.82 -13.50
N THR A 169 6.64 -9.36 -13.84
CA THR A 169 5.98 -9.10 -15.12
C THR A 169 5.67 -7.62 -15.29
N VAL A 170 5.10 -6.99 -14.25
CA VAL A 170 4.72 -5.58 -14.30
C VAL A 170 5.96 -4.68 -14.40
N VAL A 171 7.00 -4.91 -13.61
CA VAL A 171 8.21 -4.07 -13.69
C VAL A 171 8.97 -4.29 -15.00
N ALA A 172 8.97 -5.51 -15.53
CA ALA A 172 9.61 -5.80 -16.81
C ALA A 172 8.85 -5.16 -17.99
N ALA A 173 7.52 -5.15 -17.94
CA ALA A 173 6.69 -4.41 -18.89
C ALA A 173 6.99 -2.91 -18.85
N LEU A 174 7.07 -2.32 -17.65
CA LEU A 174 7.45 -0.92 -17.48
C LEU A 174 8.87 -0.64 -17.97
N LYS A 175 9.83 -1.51 -17.66
CA LYS A 175 11.21 -1.39 -18.13
C LYS A 175 11.28 -1.44 -19.65
N LYS A 176 10.62 -2.41 -20.28
CA LYS A 176 10.59 -2.53 -21.75
C LYS A 176 10.06 -1.24 -22.37
N LEU A 177 8.95 -0.70 -21.86
CA LEU A 177 8.34 0.51 -22.41
C LEU A 177 9.18 1.77 -22.15
N VAL A 178 9.59 1.99 -20.90
CA VAL A 178 10.16 3.27 -20.44
C VAL A 178 11.67 3.33 -20.61
N VAL A 179 12.38 2.25 -20.29
CA VAL A 179 13.85 2.19 -20.31
C VAL A 179 14.34 1.76 -21.68
N ASP A 180 13.76 0.68 -22.21
CA ASP A 180 14.22 0.07 -23.45
C ASP A 180 13.46 0.60 -24.69
N GLN A 181 12.56 1.58 -24.50
CA GLN A 181 11.81 2.25 -25.56
C GLN A 181 11.02 1.30 -26.48
N GLY A 182 10.52 0.22 -25.89
CA GLY A 182 9.77 -0.85 -26.56
C GLY A 182 10.64 -1.98 -27.13
N VAL A 183 11.97 -1.84 -27.09
CA VAL A 183 12.91 -2.77 -27.71
C VAL A 183 13.49 -3.69 -26.64
N GLY A 184 12.90 -4.86 -26.45
CA GLY A 184 13.37 -5.82 -25.44
C GLY A 184 12.36 -6.91 -25.15
N SER A 185 12.76 -7.89 -24.33
CA SER A 185 11.85 -8.89 -23.78
C SER A 185 11.38 -8.48 -22.38
N THR A 186 10.12 -8.76 -22.06
CA THR A 186 9.55 -8.65 -20.71
C THR A 186 10.01 -9.76 -19.75
N GLY A 187 10.93 -10.63 -20.17
CA GLY A 187 11.52 -11.66 -19.31
C GLY A 187 12.84 -11.23 -18.67
N GLY A 188 13.22 -11.87 -17.57
CA GLY A 188 14.58 -11.77 -17.03
C GLY A 188 14.70 -11.60 -15.52
N ILE A 189 13.58 -11.49 -14.80
CA ILE A 189 13.57 -11.49 -13.34
C ILE A 189 12.96 -12.82 -12.91
N ALA A 190 13.73 -13.63 -12.19
CA ALA A 190 13.21 -14.87 -11.64
C ALA A 190 12.27 -14.58 -10.47
N THR A 191 11.23 -15.38 -10.32
CA THR A 191 10.32 -15.33 -9.16
C THR A 191 11.13 -15.37 -7.86
N GLU A 192 10.75 -14.53 -6.90
CA GLU A 192 11.43 -14.38 -5.59
C GLU A 192 12.88 -13.85 -5.66
N ASP A 193 13.37 -13.39 -6.82
CA ASP A 193 14.65 -12.66 -6.90
C ASP A 193 14.46 -11.18 -6.52
N HIS A 194 14.34 -10.95 -5.21
CA HIS A 194 14.16 -9.62 -4.61
C HIS A 194 15.23 -8.61 -5.05
N SER A 195 16.46 -9.06 -5.29
CA SER A 195 17.57 -8.18 -5.70
C SER A 195 17.41 -7.72 -7.15
N ALA A 196 17.08 -8.65 -8.05
CA ALA A 196 16.80 -8.32 -9.44
C ALA A 196 15.53 -7.48 -9.58
N LEU A 197 14.47 -7.79 -8.83
CA LEU A 197 13.23 -7.02 -8.78
C LEU A 197 13.49 -5.57 -8.35
N PHE A 198 14.22 -5.37 -7.23
CA PHE A 198 14.55 -4.03 -6.74
C PHE A 198 15.47 -3.27 -7.70
N LYS A 199 16.41 -3.96 -8.35
CA LYS A 199 17.26 -3.35 -9.39
C LYS A 199 16.44 -2.85 -10.57
N ALA A 200 15.51 -3.66 -11.07
CA ALA A 200 14.60 -3.27 -12.15
C ALA A 200 13.74 -2.07 -11.76
N TYR A 201 13.18 -2.07 -10.54
CA TYR A 201 12.46 -0.90 -10.01
C TYR A 201 13.32 0.37 -10.01
N GLN A 202 14.56 0.28 -9.53
CA GLN A 202 15.45 1.43 -9.49
C GLN A 202 15.78 1.95 -10.89
N ASP A 203 16.02 1.06 -11.86
CA ASP A 203 16.30 1.46 -13.23
C ASP A 203 15.08 2.17 -13.89
N VAL A 204 13.87 1.65 -13.67
CA VAL A 204 12.63 2.28 -14.17
C VAL A 204 12.38 3.62 -13.48
N LYS A 205 12.45 3.66 -12.15
CA LYS A 205 12.25 4.88 -11.35
C LYS A 205 13.21 5.99 -11.77
N ASP A 206 14.48 5.65 -12.00
CA ASP A 206 15.49 6.61 -12.41
C ASP A 206 15.14 7.26 -13.75
N VAL A 207 14.66 6.48 -14.72
CA VAL A 207 14.26 7.00 -16.03
C VAL A 207 13.01 7.86 -15.91
N ILE A 208 11.96 7.38 -15.23
CA ILE A 208 10.72 8.14 -14.98
C ILE A 208 11.05 9.49 -14.34
N SER A 209 11.91 9.50 -13.32
CA SER A 209 12.25 10.71 -12.58
C SER A 209 13.13 11.65 -13.38
N LYS A 210 14.18 11.15 -14.06
CA LYS A 210 15.12 11.99 -14.83
C LYS A 210 14.47 12.62 -16.06
N GLN A 211 13.53 11.92 -16.68
CA GLN A 211 12.81 12.40 -17.87
C GLN A 211 11.46 13.06 -17.53
N GLU A 212 11.12 13.14 -16.24
CA GLU A 212 9.85 13.68 -15.74
C GLU A 212 8.62 13.10 -16.45
N ILE A 213 8.64 11.78 -16.67
CA ILE A 213 7.59 11.09 -17.42
C ILE A 213 6.26 11.21 -16.68
N LYS A 214 5.26 11.74 -17.39
CA LYS A 214 3.85 11.79 -16.97
C LYS A 214 3.00 11.04 -17.96
N ALA A 215 2.13 10.17 -17.49
CA ALA A 215 1.22 9.40 -18.34
C ALA A 215 -0.04 9.10 -17.55
N SER A 216 -1.21 9.14 -18.18
CA SER A 216 -2.44 8.73 -17.50
C SER A 216 -2.54 7.20 -17.49
N LEU A 217 -2.72 6.62 -16.30
CA LEU A 217 -2.84 5.18 -16.15
C LEU A 217 -4.28 4.74 -16.44
N VAL A 218 -4.43 3.71 -17.27
CA VAL A 218 -5.71 3.07 -17.54
C VAL A 218 -5.65 1.60 -17.15
N ASN A 219 -6.57 1.18 -16.28
CA ASN A 219 -6.80 -0.23 -15.98
C ASN A 219 -7.59 -0.88 -17.11
N LEU A 220 -6.96 -1.76 -17.90
CA LEU A 220 -7.60 -2.38 -19.05
C LEU A 220 -8.66 -3.42 -18.64
N ALA A 221 -8.54 -4.02 -17.46
CA ALA A 221 -9.54 -4.96 -16.95
C ALA A 221 -10.91 -4.31 -16.68
N SER A 222 -10.94 -2.98 -16.54
CA SER A 222 -12.20 -2.22 -16.38
C SER A 222 -12.94 -1.98 -17.71
N LEU A 223 -12.30 -2.25 -18.85
CA LEU A 223 -12.85 -1.93 -20.17
C LEU A 223 -13.51 -3.15 -20.82
N SER A 224 -14.63 -2.93 -21.51
CA SER A 224 -15.24 -3.97 -22.35
C SER A 224 -14.37 -4.29 -23.56
N SER A 225 -14.44 -5.53 -24.05
CA SER A 225 -13.73 -5.95 -25.27
C SER A 225 -14.02 -5.06 -26.50
N GLN A 226 -15.26 -4.57 -26.63
CA GLN A 226 -15.69 -3.71 -27.73
C GLN A 226 -15.04 -2.33 -27.63
N LEU A 227 -15.04 -1.72 -26.44
CA LEU A 227 -14.40 -0.44 -26.20
C LEU A 227 -12.88 -0.54 -26.38
N MET A 228 -12.28 -1.60 -25.87
CA MET A 228 -10.85 -1.88 -25.98
C MET A 228 -10.41 -2.07 -27.44
N SER A 229 -11.22 -2.77 -28.26
CA SER A 229 -10.98 -2.90 -29.70
C SER A 229 -11.07 -1.55 -30.41
N SER A 230 -12.03 -0.69 -30.04
CA SER A 230 -12.14 0.65 -30.65
C SER A 230 -10.93 1.51 -30.28
N LEU A 231 -10.55 1.55 -29.00
CA LEU A 231 -9.45 2.38 -28.52
C LEU A 231 -8.09 1.95 -29.08
N SER A 232 -7.87 0.64 -29.26
CA SER A 232 -6.61 0.12 -29.81
C SER A 232 -6.44 0.37 -31.32
N HIS A 233 -7.51 0.66 -32.06
CA HIS A 233 -7.38 1.14 -33.43
C HIS A 233 -6.79 2.56 -33.46
N ASP A 234 -7.32 3.45 -32.63
CA ASP A 234 -7.04 4.89 -32.72
C ASP A 234 -5.87 5.34 -31.84
N ASN A 235 -5.47 4.55 -30.84
CA ASN A 235 -4.44 4.96 -29.87
C ASN A 235 -3.40 3.85 -29.65
N ILE A 236 -2.13 4.22 -29.89
CA ILE A 236 -0.97 3.32 -29.81
C ILE A 236 -0.77 2.73 -28.41
N ALA A 237 -1.12 3.44 -27.34
CA ALA A 237 -0.94 2.97 -25.98
C ALA A 237 -1.79 1.73 -25.69
N TYR A 238 -3.07 1.76 -26.07
CA TYR A 238 -3.97 0.62 -25.94
C TYR A 238 -3.50 -0.54 -26.81
N ARG A 239 -3.11 -0.25 -28.07
CA ARG A 239 -2.61 -1.29 -28.98
C ARG A 239 -1.37 -1.98 -28.43
N TYR A 240 -0.37 -1.21 -28.01
CA TYR A 240 0.85 -1.72 -27.41
C TYR A 240 0.55 -2.61 -26.20
N SER A 241 -0.30 -2.13 -25.28
CA SER A 241 -0.65 -2.89 -24.10
C SER A 241 -1.31 -4.24 -24.43
N LEU A 242 -2.13 -4.32 -25.47
CA LEU A 242 -2.74 -5.59 -25.89
C LEU A 242 -1.74 -6.53 -26.55
N VAL A 243 -0.84 -6.00 -27.39
CA VAL A 243 0.20 -6.80 -28.05
C VAL A 243 1.16 -7.40 -27.02
N GLU A 244 1.51 -6.63 -26.00
CA GLU A 244 2.44 -7.05 -24.94
C GLU A 244 1.76 -7.80 -23.79
N GLY A 245 0.42 -7.91 -23.80
CA GLY A 245 -0.33 -8.60 -22.74
C GLY A 245 -0.37 -7.86 -21.40
N ASN A 246 -0.16 -6.54 -21.41
CA ASN A 246 -0.18 -5.72 -20.20
C ASN A 246 -1.63 -5.51 -19.71
N ALA A 247 -1.85 -5.60 -18.39
CA ALA A 247 -3.14 -5.30 -17.77
C ALA A 247 -3.47 -3.79 -17.69
N PHE A 248 -2.56 -2.94 -18.17
CA PHE A 248 -2.66 -1.49 -18.10
C PHE A 248 -2.21 -0.82 -19.40
N ALA A 249 -2.66 0.41 -19.63
CA ALA A 249 -2.11 1.30 -20.64
C ALA A 249 -1.62 2.61 -20.00
N LEU A 250 -0.55 3.18 -20.55
CA LEU A 250 0.01 4.47 -20.13
C LEU A 250 -0.21 5.48 -21.25
N LEU A 251 -1.20 6.36 -21.07
CA LEU A 251 -1.53 7.35 -22.09
C LEU A 251 -0.53 8.50 -22.05
N ASN A 252 0.45 8.43 -22.96
CA ASN A 252 1.36 9.51 -23.30
C ASN A 252 1.94 9.23 -24.69
N ASP A 253 1.63 10.09 -25.66
CA ASP A 253 2.05 9.91 -27.05
C ASP A 253 3.57 9.90 -27.24
N ASN A 254 4.34 10.51 -26.32
CA ASN A 254 5.80 10.55 -26.37
C ASN A 254 6.48 9.28 -25.82
N LEU A 255 5.73 8.37 -25.17
CA LEU A 255 6.29 7.10 -24.69
C LEU A 255 6.43 6.06 -25.81
N TYR A 256 5.65 6.19 -26.87
CA TYR A 256 5.59 5.20 -27.93
C TYR A 256 6.43 5.67 -29.12
N THR A 257 7.64 5.12 -29.23
CA THR A 257 8.58 5.47 -30.29
C THR A 257 8.15 4.91 -31.65
N SER A 258 8.74 5.44 -32.73
CA SER A 258 8.51 4.93 -34.09
C SER A 258 8.97 3.48 -34.31
N GLU A 259 9.77 2.91 -33.39
CA GLU A 259 10.08 1.48 -33.41
C GLU A 259 8.95 0.64 -32.82
N ILE A 260 8.24 1.17 -31.81
CA ILE A 260 7.01 0.56 -31.29
C ILE A 260 5.90 0.58 -32.34
N GLU A 261 5.78 1.66 -33.12
CA GLU A 261 4.75 1.78 -34.16
C GLU A 261 4.87 0.78 -35.32
N LYS A 262 6.05 0.17 -35.50
CA LYS A 262 6.31 -0.81 -36.59
C LYS A 262 5.90 -2.24 -36.23
N ASN A 263 5.68 -2.53 -34.94
CA ASN A 263 5.27 -3.83 -34.42
C ASN A 263 3.76 -3.85 -34.13
#